data_AF-A0A139MI04-F1
#
_entry.id   AF-A0A139MI04-F1
#
_cell.length_a   1.000
_cell.length_b   1.000
_cell.length_c   1.000
_cell.angle_alpha   90.00
_cell.angle_beta   90.00
_cell.angle_gamma   90.00
#
_symmetry.space_group_name_H-M   'P 1'
#
loop_
_entity.id
_entity.type
_entity.pdbx_description
1 polymer ?
#
loop_
_entity_poly.entity_id
_entity_poly.type
_entity_poly.pdbx_seq_one_letter_code
_entity_poly.pdbx_strand_id
1 'polypeptide(L)' 'MIKQKTKLQIMREKKGLTADELACLVLYDWLDDSYLGAVKRTIRHTELGVQFLVATKWQKGLAEHIAKALGCSVDELVEE' A
#
# COMPACT_ATOMS: atom_id res chain seq x y z
N MET A 1 -3.22 -8.17 -23.00
CA MET A 1 -3.99 -8.22 -21.73
C MET A 1 -3.87 -6.88 -21.04
N ILE A 2 -4.97 -6.15 -20.86
CA ILE A 2 -4.97 -4.96 -20.00
C ILE A 2 -4.95 -5.51 -18.57
N LYS A 3 -3.83 -5.33 -17.84
CA LYS A 3 -3.80 -5.65 -16.40
C LYS A 3 -4.82 -4.75 -15.72
N GLN A 4 -5.82 -5.35 -15.07
CA GLN A 4 -6.79 -4.62 -14.28
C GLN A 4 -6.05 -3.95 -13.11
N LYS A 5 -6.28 -2.67 -12.89
CA LYS A 5 -5.68 -1.94 -11.76
C LYS A 5 -6.34 -2.42 -10.46
N THR A 6 -5.54 -2.65 -9.44
CA THR A 6 -6.03 -3.02 -8.09
C THR A 6 -6.61 -1.81 -7.36
N LYS A 7 -7.42 -2.05 -6.31
CA LYS A 7 -7.95 -0.98 -5.43
C LYS A 7 -6.86 -0.03 -4.92
N LEU A 8 -5.74 -0.58 -4.45
CA LEU A 8 -4.59 0.19 -3.96
C LEU A 8 -4.07 1.13 -5.06
N GLN A 9 -3.85 0.60 -6.26
CA GLN A 9 -3.37 1.39 -7.39
C GLN A 9 -4.35 2.52 -7.73
N ILE A 10 -5.65 2.22 -7.78
CA ILE A 10 -6.70 3.19 -8.11
C ILE A 10 -6.75 4.31 -7.06
N MET A 11 -6.74 3.96 -5.77
CA MET A 11 -6.82 4.95 -4.69
C MET A 11 -5.58 5.82 -4.59
N ARG A 12 -4.39 5.23 -4.80
CA ARG A 12 -3.13 5.98 -4.87
C ARG A 12 -3.15 7.00 -6.02
N GLU A 13 -3.53 6.56 -7.22
CA GLU A 13 -3.58 7.45 -8.40
C GLU A 13 -4.64 8.55 -8.24
N LYS A 14 -5.77 8.29 -7.59
CA LYS A 14 -6.78 9.31 -7.24
C LYS A 14 -6.23 10.40 -6.33
N LYS A 15 -5.21 10.11 -5.52
CA LYS A 15 -4.50 11.08 -4.68
C LYS A 15 -3.36 11.78 -5.42
N GLY A 16 -3.11 11.45 -6.69
CA GLY A 16 -2.02 12.01 -7.49
C GLY A 16 -0.64 11.53 -7.04
N LEU A 17 -0.55 10.42 -6.31
CA LEU A 17 0.70 9.91 -5.76
C LEU A 17 1.32 8.86 -6.68
N THR A 18 2.65 8.84 -6.75
CA THR A 18 3.44 7.70 -7.23
C THR A 18 3.55 6.62 -6.15
N ALA A 19 3.88 5.39 -6.54
CA ALA A 19 4.09 4.30 -5.58
C ALA A 19 5.23 4.61 -4.58
N ASP A 20 6.23 5.37 -5.03
CA ASP A 20 7.38 5.76 -4.23
C ASP A 20 7.01 6.87 -3.22
N GLU A 21 6.19 7.86 -3.62
CA GLU A 21 5.68 8.88 -2.69
C GLU A 21 4.76 8.27 -1.63
N LEU A 22 3.88 7.33 -2.03
CA LEU A 22 3.05 6.61 -1.06
C LEU A 22 3.91 5.83 -0.05
N ALA A 23 4.97 5.16 -0.51
CA ALA A 23 5.88 4.44 0.38
C ALA A 23 6.56 5.38 1.39
N CYS A 24 6.99 6.57 0.96
CA CYS A 24 7.58 7.57 1.84
C CYS A 24 6.58 8.06 2.90
N LEU A 25 5.32 8.33 2.53
CA LEU A 25 4.27 8.75 3.47
C LEU A 25 3.98 7.68 4.53
N VAL A 26 3.94 6.41 4.11
CA VAL A 26 3.72 5.27 5.01
C VAL A 26 4.85 5.14 6.04
N LEU A 27 6.10 5.38 5.63
CA LEU A 27 7.26 5.25 6.52
C LEU A 27 7.38 6.40 7.51
N TYR A 28 7.07 7.63 7.07
CA TYR A 28 7.09 8.82 7.93
C TYR A 28 6.25 8.65 9.19
N ASP A 29 5.19 7.85 9.12
CA ASP A 29 4.26 7.60 10.21
C ASP A 29 4.53 6.30 11.00
N TRP A 30 5.34 5.37 10.48
CA TRP A 30 5.43 4.00 11.01
C TRP A 30 6.80 3.59 11.56
N LEU A 31 7.93 3.88 10.89
CA LEU A 31 9.20 3.16 11.15
C LEU A 31 10.47 3.85 10.61
N ASP A 32 11.61 3.44 11.16
CA ASP A 32 12.98 3.68 10.67
C ASP A 32 13.16 3.35 9.16
N ASP A 33 13.99 4.14 8.47
CA ASP A 33 14.23 4.09 7.01
C ASP A 33 14.71 2.71 6.53
N SER A 34 15.19 1.85 7.44
CA SER A 34 15.63 0.48 7.18
C SER A 34 14.56 -0.42 6.51
N TYR A 35 13.27 -0.07 6.59
CA TYR A 35 12.17 -0.82 5.99
C TYR A 35 11.68 -0.31 4.63
N LEU A 36 12.26 0.77 4.10
CA LEU A 36 11.83 1.41 2.84
C LEU A 36 11.76 0.43 1.66
N GLY A 37 12.76 -0.43 1.53
CA GLY A 37 12.82 -1.44 0.47
C GLY A 37 11.70 -2.48 0.56
N ALA A 38 11.31 -2.88 1.77
CA ALA A 38 10.24 -3.84 2.00
C ALA A 38 8.87 -3.22 1.69
N VAL A 39 8.61 -2.00 2.16
CA VAL A 39 7.35 -1.27 1.91
C VAL A 39 7.13 -1.02 0.42
N LYS A 40 8.14 -0.51 -0.30
CA LYS A 40 8.05 -0.31 -1.75
C LYS A 40 7.73 -1.61 -2.49
N ARG A 41 8.38 -2.71 -2.10
CA ARG A 41 8.17 -4.02 -2.73
C ARG A 41 6.75 -4.52 -2.49
N THR A 42 6.24 -4.43 -1.26
CA THR A 42 4.87 -4.85 -0.94
C THR A 42 3.83 -4.04 -1.69
N ILE A 43 3.96 -2.70 -1.72
CA ILE A 43 3.04 -1.84 -2.50
C ILE A 43 3.03 -2.28 -3.96
N ARG A 44 4.20 -2.45 -4.59
CA ARG A 44 4.28 -2.88 -6.00
C ARG A 44 3.70 -4.28 -6.22
N HIS A 45 4.01 -5.24 -5.35
CA HIS A 45 3.48 -6.60 -5.47
C HIS A 45 1.97 -6.65 -5.30
N THR A 46 1.41 -5.86 -4.38
CA THR A 46 -0.03 -5.70 -4.24
C THR A 46 -0.64 -5.04 -5.46
N GLU A 47 -0.02 -3.99 -6.01
CA GLU A 47 -0.51 -3.36 -7.24
C GLU A 47 -0.47 -4.29 -8.46
N LEU A 48 0.45 -5.25 -8.47
CA LEU A 48 0.56 -6.27 -9.49
C LEU A 48 -0.36 -7.48 -9.26
N GLY A 49 -1.11 -7.54 -8.15
CA GLY A 49 -1.96 -8.67 -7.77
C GLY A 49 -1.18 -9.93 -7.34
N VAL A 50 0.11 -9.78 -7.01
CA VAL A 50 1.00 -10.87 -6.60
C VAL A 50 0.86 -11.18 -5.11
N GLN A 51 0.46 -10.19 -4.30
CA GLN A 51 0.39 -10.30 -2.84
C GLN A 51 -0.79 -9.49 -2.28
N PHE A 52 -1.59 -10.09 -1.41
CA PHE A 52 -2.69 -9.42 -0.71
C PHE A 52 -2.24 -8.86 0.64
N LEU A 53 -2.88 -7.78 1.11
CA LEU A 53 -2.51 -7.04 2.32
C LEU A 53 -2.91 -7.71 3.65
N VAL A 54 -3.28 -9.00 3.66
CA VAL A 54 -3.95 -9.63 4.82
C VAL A 54 -3.30 -10.92 5.34
N ALA A 55 -2.16 -11.34 4.82
CA ALA A 55 -1.61 -12.66 5.17
C ALA A 55 -0.78 -12.71 6.47
N THR A 56 -0.42 -11.57 7.11
CA THR A 56 0.41 -11.54 8.33
C THR A 56 0.16 -10.28 9.20
N LYS A 57 0.56 -10.32 10.48
CA LYS A 57 0.53 -9.14 11.38
C LYS A 57 1.27 -7.93 10.82
N TRP A 58 2.41 -8.17 10.15
CA TRP A 58 3.18 -7.10 9.51
C TRP A 58 2.40 -6.46 8.35
N GLN A 59 1.76 -7.27 7.50
CA GLN A 59 0.92 -6.76 6.41
C GLN A 59 -0.31 -6.02 6.92
N LYS A 60 -0.91 -6.46 8.04
CA LYS A 60 -2.02 -5.75 8.68
C LYS A 60 -1.59 -4.36 9.16
N GLY A 61 -0.48 -4.25 9.89
CA GLY A 61 0.05 -2.96 10.31
C GLY A 61 0.37 -2.07 9.10
N LEU A 62 1.03 -2.62 8.08
CA LEU A 62 1.29 -1.89 6.84
C LEU A 62 0.00 -1.40 6.16
N ALA A 63 -1.06 -2.21 6.13
CA ALA A 63 -2.35 -1.83 5.57
C ALA A 63 -2.99 -0.67 6.34
N GLU A 64 -2.87 -0.64 7.67
CA GLU A 64 -3.32 0.48 8.52
C GLU A 64 -2.61 1.79 8.15
N HIS A 65 -1.28 1.76 7.96
CA HIS A 65 -0.52 2.95 7.58
C HIS A 65 -0.76 3.39 6.13
N ILE A 66 -0.92 2.45 5.20
CA ILE A 66 -1.31 2.78 3.82
C ILE A 66 -2.70 3.42 3.81
N ALA A 67 -3.66 2.85 4.53
CA ALA A 67 -5.01 3.39 4.63
C ALA A 67 -5.00 4.80 5.21
N LYS A 68 -4.22 5.02 6.28
CA LYS A 68 -4.00 6.36 6.86
C LYS A 68 -3.39 7.35 5.86
N ALA A 69 -2.34 6.95 5.14
CA ALA A 69 -1.68 7.81 4.13
C ALA A 69 -2.62 8.17 2.97
N LEU A 70 -3.52 7.26 2.61
CA LEU A 70 -4.56 7.49 1.60
C LEU A 70 -5.80 8.20 2.18
N GLY A 71 -5.92 8.32 3.50
CA GLY A 71 -7.09 8.87 4.18
C GLY A 71 -8.36 8.04 3.94
N CYS A 72 -8.22 6.71 3.94
CA CYS A 72 -9.33 5.75 3.86
C CYS A 72 -9.27 4.75 5.02
N SER A 73 -10.28 3.91 5.15
CA SER A 73 -10.27 2.78 6.08
C SER A 73 -9.49 1.58 5.52
N VAL A 74 -9.05 0.68 6.39
CA VAL A 74 -8.39 -0.57 5.97
C VAL A 74 -9.35 -1.43 5.15
N ASP A 75 -10.62 -1.51 5.53
CA ASP A 75 -11.64 -2.27 4.80
C ASP A 75 -11.90 -1.70 3.39
N GLU A 76 -11.78 -0.38 3.23
CA GLU A 76 -11.77 0.24 1.89
C GLU A 76 -10.49 -0.05 1.10
N LEU A 77 -9.41 -0.48 1.74
CA LEU A 77 -8.13 -0.76 1.08
C LEU A 77 -7.96 -2.23 0.68
N VAL A 78 -8.35 -3.16 1.55
CA VAL A 78 -8.40 -4.58 1.21
C VAL A 78 -9.60 -4.85 0.29
N GLU A 79 -9.36 -5.65 -0.75
CA GLU A 79 -10.44 -6.32 -1.49
C GLU A 79 -10.65 -7.67 -0.80
N GLU A 80 -11.91 -8.07 -0.61
CA GLU A 80 -12.28 -9.45 -0.28
C GLU A 80 -12.02 -10.38 -1.48
#